data_AF-A0A1M7JHL2-F1
#
_entry.id   AF-A0A1M7JHL2-F1
#
_cell.length_a   1.000
_cell.length_b   1.000
_cell.length_c   1.000
_cell.angle_alpha   90.00
_cell.angle_beta   90.00
_cell.angle_gamma   90.00
#
_symmetry.space_group_name_H-M   'P 1'
#
loop_
_entity.id
_entity.type
_entity.pdbx_description
1 polymer ?
#
loop_
_entity_poly.entity_id
_entity_poly.type
_entity_poly.pdbx_seq_one_letter_code
_entity_poly.pdbx_strand_id
1 'polypeptide(L)'
;MKTADKSRDPVLEEFFAAYRRQDRHLSIPVFPKSPKNIRKRTLAVLGIAASISIALFYFPKAEEDISLDRNLLIISLEKNEEQDPTIVVTTTTSMDIWESPTESLLTEF
;
A
#
# COMPACT_ATOMS: atom_id res chain seq x y z
N MET A 1 -31.51 44.60 1.00
CA MET A 1 -32.52 44.08 0.04
C MET A 1 -33.90 44.50 0.53
N LYS A 2 -34.57 45.35 -0.25
CA LYS A 2 -35.85 45.98 0.10
C LYS A 2 -36.97 44.93 -0.01
N THR A 3 -37.81 44.85 1.02
CA THR A 3 -38.93 43.92 1.15
C THR A 3 -39.91 44.05 -0.02
N ALA A 4 -40.35 42.91 -0.56
CA ALA A 4 -41.37 42.84 -1.59
C ALA A 4 -42.65 43.58 -1.14
N ASP A 5 -43.04 44.59 -1.92
CA ASP A 5 -44.31 45.27 -1.76
C ASP A 5 -45.45 44.28 -2.03
N LYS A 6 -46.37 44.17 -1.07
CA LYS A 6 -47.47 43.19 -1.06
C LYS A 6 -48.74 43.84 -1.63
N SER A 7 -48.62 44.57 -2.72
CA SER A 7 -49.77 45.00 -3.52
C SER A 7 -50.22 43.79 -4.35
N ARG A 8 -51.25 43.08 -3.86
CA ARG A 8 -51.89 41.99 -4.61
C ARG A 8 -52.69 42.62 -5.74
N ASP A 9 -52.06 42.72 -6.90
CA ASP A 9 -52.73 43.10 -8.13
C ASP A 9 -53.76 42.00 -8.47
N PRO A 10 -55.08 42.31 -8.43
CA PRO A 10 -56.14 41.33 -8.64
C PRO A 10 -56.08 40.71 -10.05
N VAL A 11 -55.55 41.44 -11.04
CA VAL A 11 -55.39 40.95 -12.41
C VAL A 11 -54.32 39.87 -12.47
N LEU A 12 -53.20 40.06 -11.76
CA LEU A 12 -52.15 39.04 -11.65
C LEU A 12 -52.66 37.80 -10.92
N GLU A 13 -53.44 37.99 -9.85
CA GLU A 13 -53.96 36.88 -9.07
C GLU A 13 -54.93 36.01 -9.89
N GLU A 14 -55.79 36.62 -10.69
CA GLU A 14 -56.68 35.91 -11.61
C GLU A 14 -55.90 35.22 -12.76
N PHE A 15 -54.90 35.89 -13.32
CA PHE A 15 -54.01 35.32 -14.34
C PHE A 15 -53.31 34.05 -13.83
N PHE A 16 -52.69 34.09 -12.64
CA PHE A 16 -52.04 32.92 -12.06
C PHE A 16 -53.05 31.85 -11.60
N ALA A 17 -54.27 32.24 -11.22
CA ALA A 17 -55.33 31.28 -10.89
C ALA A 17 -55.78 30.49 -12.13
N ALA A 18 -55.94 31.15 -13.28
CA ALA A 18 -56.25 30.48 -14.54
C ALA A 18 -55.11 29.53 -14.96
N TYR A 19 -53.86 30.00 -14.88
CA TYR A 19 -52.68 29.21 -15.23
C TYR A 19 -52.55 27.94 -14.35
N ARG A 20 -52.74 28.05 -13.03
CA ARG A 20 -52.73 26.89 -12.11
C ARG A 20 -53.88 25.90 -12.34
N ARG A 21 -55.02 26.33 -12.88
CA ARG A 21 -56.11 25.41 -13.25
C ARG A 21 -55.70 24.58 -14.47
N GLN A 22 -55.02 25.18 -15.43
CA GLN A 22 -54.49 24.50 -16.61
C GLN A 22 -53.40 23.49 -16.25
N ASP A 23 -52.46 23.90 -15.38
CA ASP A 23 -51.36 23.02 -14.93
C ASP A 23 -51.83 21.83 -14.08
N ARG A 24 -53.00 21.94 -13.43
CA ARG A 24 -53.54 20.85 -12.58
C ARG A 24 -53.90 19.58 -13.34
N HIS A 25 -54.12 19.70 -14.65
CA HIS A 25 -54.41 18.55 -15.52
C HIS A 25 -53.14 17.93 -16.11
N LEU A 26 -51.97 18.54 -15.91
CA LEU A 26 -50.70 18.01 -16.38
C LEU A 26 -50.16 17.00 -15.37
N SER A 27 -49.88 15.78 -15.83
CA SER A 27 -49.17 14.79 -15.03
C SER A 27 -47.72 15.22 -14.85
N ILE A 28 -47.25 15.30 -13.60
CA ILE A 28 -45.84 15.58 -13.32
C ILE A 28 -45.00 14.42 -13.85
N PRO A 29 -44.01 14.67 -14.74
CA PRO A 29 -43.17 13.60 -15.26
C PRO A 29 -42.32 13.01 -14.13
N VAL A 30 -42.26 11.68 -14.08
CA VAL A 30 -41.44 10.96 -13.09
C VAL A 30 -39.98 11.10 -13.50
N PHE A 31 -39.20 11.84 -12.71
CA PHE A 31 -37.75 11.88 -12.90
C PHE A 31 -37.12 10.52 -12.54
N PRO A 32 -36.26 9.95 -13.40
CA PRO A 32 -35.59 8.71 -13.08
C PRO A 32 -34.67 8.92 -11.87
N LYS A 33 -34.83 8.09 -10.84
CA LYS A 33 -33.91 8.07 -9.69
C LYS A 33 -32.51 7.74 -10.22
N SER A 34 -31.53 8.56 -9.84
CA SER A 34 -30.14 8.33 -10.26
C SER A 34 -29.69 6.92 -9.87
N PRO A 35 -28.97 6.19 -10.75
CA PRO A 35 -28.53 4.85 -10.44
C PRO A 35 -27.60 4.89 -9.23
N LYS A 36 -27.92 4.07 -8.22
CA LYS A 36 -27.18 3.97 -6.96
C LYS A 36 -25.70 3.72 -7.26
N ASN A 37 -24.81 4.50 -6.62
CA ASN A 37 -23.35 4.60 -6.84
C ASN A 37 -22.50 3.32 -6.63
N ILE A 38 -23.09 2.12 -6.67
CA ILE A 38 -22.46 0.83 -6.39
C ILE A 38 -21.23 0.61 -7.29
N ARG A 39 -21.30 1.08 -8.53
CA ARG A 39 -20.21 0.97 -9.52
C ARG A 39 -18.96 1.77 -9.14
N LYS A 40 -19.09 2.87 -8.38
CA LYS A 40 -17.94 3.70 -7.96
C LYS A 40 -17.14 3.05 -6.83
N ARG A 41 -17.83 2.43 -5.87
CA ARG A 41 -17.19 1.77 -4.73
C ARG A 41 -16.41 0.52 -5.16
N THR A 42 -16.97 -0.27 -6.07
CA THR A 42 -16.29 -1.45 -6.63
C THR A 42 -15.07 -1.06 -7.45
N LEU A 43 -15.16 0.00 -8.26
CA LEU A 43 -14.02 0.52 -9.02
C LEU A 43 -12.90 1.06 -8.12
N ALA A 44 -13.25 1.75 -7.02
CA ALA A 44 -12.28 2.27 -6.07
C ALA A 44 -11.51 1.15 -5.36
N VAL A 45 -12.22 0.10 -4.89
CA VAL A 45 -11.58 -1.06 -4.26
C VAL A 45 -10.64 -1.78 -5.23
N LEU A 46 -11.06 -1.94 -6.50
CA LEU A 46 -10.23 -2.56 -7.52
C LEU A 46 -8.96 -1.73 -7.81
N GLY A 47 -9.09 -0.40 -7.89
CA GLY A 47 -7.96 0.51 -8.09
C GLY A 47 -6.94 0.44 -6.95
N ILE A 48 -7.41 0.41 -5.70
CA ILE A 48 -6.54 0.30 -4.51
C ILE A 48 -5.79 -1.04 -4.50
N ALA A 49 -6.48 -2.15 -4.81
CA ALA A 49 -5.84 -3.46 -4.86
C ALA A 49 -4.73 -3.50 -5.94
N ALA A 50 -5.01 -2.96 -7.13
CA ALA A 50 -4.03 -2.90 -8.20
C ALA A 50 -2.79 -2.07 -7.84
N SER A 51 -2.98 -0.92 -7.17
CA SER A 51 -1.83 -0.08 -6.77
C SER A 51 -0.98 -0.77 -5.70
N ILE A 52 -1.58 -1.49 -4.75
CA ILE A 52 -0.85 -2.26 -3.74
C ILE A 52 -0.08 -3.42 -4.40
N SER A 53 -0.70 -4.14 -5.34
CA SER A 53 -0.02 -5.23 -6.05
C SER A 53 1.19 -4.74 -6.86
N ILE A 54 1.07 -3.60 -7.53
CA ILE A 54 2.18 -2.99 -8.27
C ILE A 54 3.29 -2.57 -7.30
N ALA A 55 2.95 -1.94 -6.17
CA ALA A 55 3.93 -1.57 -5.16
C ALA A 55 4.68 -2.79 -4.62
N LEU A 56 3.97 -3.88 -4.26
CA LEU A 56 4.61 -5.12 -3.80
C LEU A 56 5.51 -5.78 -4.86
N PHE A 57 5.21 -5.61 -6.14
CA PHE A 57 6.02 -6.17 -7.22
C PHE A 57 7.29 -5.36 -7.48
N TYR A 58 7.22 -4.02 -7.41
CA TYR A 58 8.35 -3.14 -7.72
C TYR A 58 9.25 -2.82 -6.53
N PHE A 59 8.76 -2.96 -5.30
CA PHE A 59 9.62 -2.80 -4.13
C PHE A 59 10.36 -4.11 -3.85
N PRO A 60 11.69 -4.17 -4.05
CA PRO A 60 12.47 -5.32 -3.61
C PRO A 60 12.25 -5.50 -2.11
N LYS A 61 12.13 -6.76 -1.66
CA LYS A 61 12.17 -7.04 -0.23
C LYS A 61 13.42 -6.39 0.31
N ALA A 62 13.26 -5.54 1.34
CA ALA A 62 14.39 -5.09 2.11
C ALA A 62 15.15 -6.34 2.50
N GLU A 63 16.39 -6.44 2.04
CA GLU A 63 17.32 -7.43 2.55
C GLU A 63 17.31 -7.24 4.05
N GLU A 64 16.95 -8.29 4.79
CA GLU A 64 17.10 -8.24 6.23
C GLU A 64 18.58 -7.95 6.46
N ASP A 65 18.88 -6.76 6.99
CA ASP A 65 20.21 -6.41 7.45
C ASP A 65 20.46 -7.31 8.65
N ILE A 66 20.94 -8.52 8.38
CA ILE A 66 21.37 -9.47 9.38
C ILE A 66 22.65 -8.84 9.93
N SER A 67 22.48 -7.92 10.88
CA SER A 67 23.59 -7.41 11.66
C SER A 67 24.29 -8.63 12.26
N LEU A 68 25.54 -8.83 11.84
CA LEU A 68 26.36 -9.96 12.25
C LEU A 68 26.88 -9.73 13.69
N ASP A 69 26.00 -9.32 14.61
CA ASP A 69 26.29 -9.22 16.04
C ASP A 69 26.16 -10.62 16.69
N ARG A 70 26.75 -11.62 16.03
CA ARG A 70 26.81 -12.99 16.51
C ARG A 70 28.21 -13.21 17.06
N ASN A 71 28.31 -13.57 18.34
CA ASN A 71 29.54 -14.10 18.92
C ASN A 71 30.01 -15.29 18.07
N LEU A 72 31.11 -15.14 17.33
CA LEU A 72 31.66 -16.18 16.47
C LEU A 72 32.62 -17.05 17.30
N LEU A 73 32.34 -18.35 17.34
CA LEU A 73 33.23 -19.37 17.90
C LEU A 73 34.08 -19.94 16.76
N ILE A 74 35.36 -19.56 16.70
CA ILE A 74 36.31 -20.07 15.72
C ILE A 74 37.07 -21.24 16.35
N ILE A 75 37.02 -22.40 15.72
CA ILE A 75 37.78 -23.59 16.10
C ILE A 75 38.81 -23.84 15.00
N SER A 76 40.09 -23.57 15.29
CA SER A 76 41.20 -23.79 14.37
C SER A 76 42.07 -24.98 14.81
N LEU A 77 42.72 -25.61 13.83
CA LEU A 77 43.71 -26.66 14.05
C LEU A 77 45.08 -26.09 13.71
N GLU A 78 45.92 -25.88 14.72
CA GLU A 78 47.28 -25.36 14.54
C GLU A 78 48.31 -26.48 14.67
N LYS A 79 49.30 -26.49 13.78
CA LYS A 79 50.41 -27.45 13.85
C LYS A 79 51.50 -26.90 14.76
N ASN A 80 51.78 -27.59 15.85
CA ASN A 80 52.85 -27.22 16.78
C ASN A 80 54.23 -27.70 16.26
N GLU A 81 55.33 -27.15 16.78
CA GLU A 81 56.71 -27.54 16.45
C GLU A 81 56.98 -29.04 16.62
N GLU A 82 56.23 -29.70 17.51
CA GLU A 82 56.30 -31.15 17.78
C GLU A 82 55.47 -32.01 16.81
N GLN A 83 54.97 -31.43 15.71
CA GLN A 83 54.14 -32.08 14.67
C GLN A 83 52.76 -32.57 15.11
N ASP A 84 52.41 -32.47 16.40
CA ASP A 84 51.08 -32.80 16.90
C ASP A 84 50.09 -31.64 16.67
N PRO A 85 48.92 -31.90 16.04
CA PRO A 85 47.92 -30.88 15.79
C PRO A 85 47.19 -30.52 17.09
N THR A 86 47.14 -29.23 17.41
CA THR A 86 46.47 -28.69 18.61
C THR A 86 45.21 -27.92 18.21
N ILE A 87 44.11 -28.12 18.95
CA ILE A 87 42.85 -27.41 18.71
C ILE A 87 42.87 -26.09 19.49
N VAL A 88 42.71 -24.98 18.78
CA VAL A 88 42.64 -23.62 19.35
C VAL A 88 41.23 -23.09 19.18
N VAL A 89 40.65 -22.56 20.26
CA VAL A 89 39.28 -22.01 20.26
C VAL A 89 39.35 -20.53 20.57
N THR A 90 38.91 -19.69 19.63
CA THR A 90 38.92 -18.23 19.75
C THR A 90 37.51 -17.67 19.57
N THR A 91 37.09 -16.80 20.47
CA THR A 91 35.82 -16.08 20.38
C THR A 91 36.06 -14.66 19.86
N THR A 92 35.50 -14.30 18.71
CA THR A 92 35.62 -12.94 18.14
C THR A 92 34.24 -12.39 17.75
N THR A 93 34.13 -11.07 17.75
CA THR A 93 32.93 -10.33 17.35
C THR A 93 32.96 -9.87 15.90
N SER A 94 34.10 -10.01 15.22
CA SER A 94 34.26 -9.67 13.80
C SER A 94 35.24 -10.63 13.13
N MET A 95 34.93 -10.99 11.88
CA MET A 95 35.78 -11.80 11.02
C MET A 95 35.69 -11.21 9.61
N ASP A 96 36.78 -10.58 9.15
CA ASP A 96 36.73 -9.74 7.95
C ASP A 96 36.59 -10.55 6.65
N ILE A 97 37.02 -11.82 6.60
CA ILE A 97 36.90 -12.70 5.41
C ILE A 97 36.86 -14.17 5.87
N TRP A 98 35.84 -14.93 5.45
CA TRP A 98 35.81 -16.40 5.58
C TRP A 98 36.40 -17.03 4.31
N GLU A 99 37.70 -17.32 4.31
CA GLU A 99 38.28 -18.20 3.30
C GLU A 99 37.94 -19.64 3.64
N SER A 100 37.34 -20.37 2.69
CA SER A 100 36.95 -21.76 2.94
C SER A 100 38.21 -22.62 3.15
N PRO A 101 38.32 -23.40 4.24
CA PRO A 101 39.46 -24.30 4.45
C PRO A 101 39.60 -25.39 3.38
N THR A 102 38.62 -25.51 2.48
CA THR A 102 38.53 -26.56 1.47
C THR A 102 39.38 -26.28 0.22
N GLU A 103 39.84 -25.04 -0.02
CA GLU A 103 40.73 -24.76 -1.17
C GLU A 103 42.10 -25.44 -1.04
N SER A 104 42.61 -25.60 0.18
CA SER A 104 43.89 -26.26 0.43
C SER A 104 43.86 -27.76 0.14
N LEU A 105 42.68 -28.41 0.25
CA LEU A 105 42.54 -29.86 0.00
C LEU A 105 42.37 -30.22 -1.49
N LEU A 106 42.08 -29.25 -2.36
CA LEU A 106 41.85 -29.49 -3.79
C LEU A 106 43.08 -29.20 -4.66
N THR A 107 44.16 -28.67 -4.07
CA THR A 107 45.40 -28.31 -4.78
C THR A 107 46.49 -29.38 -4.69
N GLU A 108 46.31 -30.45 -3.90
CA GLU A 108 47.13 -31.66 -3.95
C GLU A 108 46.47 -32.74 -4.83
N PHE A 109 46.59 -32.60 -6.15
CA PHE A 109 46.53 -33.72 -7.10
C PHE A 109 47.50 -33.49 -8.26
#